data_AF-A0A925MVG2-F1
#
_entry.id   AF-A0A925MVG2-F1
#
_cell.length_a   1.000
_cell.length_b   1.000
_cell.length_c   1.000
_cell.angle_alpha   90.00
_cell.angle_beta   90.00
_cell.angle_gamma   90.00
#
_symmetry.space_group_name_H-M   'P 1'
#
loop_
_entity.id
_entity.type
_entity.pdbx_description
1 polymer ?
#
loop_
_entity_poly.entity_id
_entity_poly.type
_entity_poly.pdbx_seq_one_letter_code
_entity_poly.pdbx_strand_id
1 'polypeptide(L)'
;MFLEGSQPIVVLLCKFRDQSAAEPNPSSFYTDLFAAGTGGLSDYWRQASLGTIDLDGSAVFGWKTLDIDLADFIADHPGRADKINGAIAEFTDVEFADFKHVVAHFNVGVGDGGSQGNILCGPTDANATWLAHELGHLFGIEHSFDRSDRNAETWSQDGEYYDRHDIMSAMGVDADAGHRFSPRGPLLNAPNMARMGWLSDARIWRPTLKSSHISEVDIVALGHGEISGYLAAEAGGWIAEFRMPEDFDSGLGRPTVLFHEFPADPSSVIVAVDETMHDHEWQPGSILWNEFLFNKLGGTRISVVSFDLAAKKARLRIHCKAFRPPMVDLKTIFGVGLFQLPIDGKLLVVKNGKLVPIPVPEPERISPWSALLQWARFNVLR
;
A
#
# COMPACT_ATOMS: atom_id res chain seq x y z
N MET A 1 -13.55 -1.32 3.22
CA MET A 1 -14.32 -0.26 2.52
C MET A 1 -14.48 -0.74 1.10
N PHE A 2 -15.63 -0.57 0.45
CA PHE A 2 -15.79 -0.96 -0.95
C PHE A 2 -16.06 0.31 -1.75
N LEU A 3 -15.16 0.63 -2.69
CA LEU A 3 -15.30 1.75 -3.62
C LEU A 3 -15.43 1.19 -5.03
N GLU A 4 -16.50 1.56 -5.74
CA GLU A 4 -16.81 1.03 -7.07
C GLU A 4 -17.45 2.10 -7.97
N GLY A 5 -17.38 1.86 -9.28
CA GLY A 5 -17.94 2.74 -10.30
C GLY A 5 -17.14 4.02 -10.51
N SER A 6 -17.72 4.92 -11.30
CA SER A 6 -17.10 6.18 -11.70
C SER A 6 -16.88 7.11 -10.51
N GLN A 7 -15.65 7.61 -10.38
CA GLN A 7 -15.18 8.58 -9.38
C GLN A 7 -14.80 9.90 -10.08
N PRO A 8 -15.78 10.68 -10.58
CA PRO A 8 -15.50 11.89 -11.35
C PRO A 8 -14.79 12.95 -10.50
N ILE A 9 -13.73 13.53 -11.05
CA ILE A 9 -12.90 14.56 -10.43
C ILE A 9 -13.06 15.86 -11.22
N VAL A 10 -13.24 16.97 -10.52
CA VAL A 10 -13.17 18.30 -11.14
C VAL A 10 -11.80 18.91 -10.88
N VAL A 11 -11.15 19.36 -11.94
CA VAL A 11 -9.84 20.04 -11.88
C VAL A 11 -10.04 21.52 -12.19
N LEU A 12 -9.64 22.38 -11.25
CA LEU A 12 -9.70 23.83 -11.36
C LEU A 12 -8.29 24.36 -11.59
N LEU A 13 -8.05 25.00 -12.74
CA LEU A 13 -6.75 25.61 -13.04
C LEU A 13 -6.81 27.10 -12.69
N CYS A 14 -6.03 27.53 -11.69
CA CYS A 14 -6.06 28.87 -11.12
C CYS A 14 -4.77 29.66 -11.37
N LYS A 15 -4.90 30.93 -11.77
CA LYS A 15 -3.79 31.89 -11.89
C LYS A 15 -4.11 33.17 -11.14
N PHE A 16 -3.09 33.83 -10.60
CA PHE A 16 -3.28 35.14 -9.96
C PHE A 16 -3.16 36.27 -10.96
N ARG A 17 -3.75 37.43 -10.64
CA ARG A 17 -3.70 38.64 -11.47
C ARG A 17 -2.26 39.07 -11.73
N ASP A 18 -1.44 39.14 -10.68
CA ASP A 18 -0.02 39.50 -10.69
C ASP A 18 0.90 38.38 -11.22
N GLN A 19 0.38 37.15 -11.38
CA GLN A 19 1.12 35.98 -11.89
C GLN A 19 0.47 35.38 -13.15
N SER A 20 -0.30 36.16 -13.91
CA SER A 20 -1.20 35.66 -14.97
C SER A 20 -0.50 35.11 -16.22
N ALA A 21 0.79 35.44 -16.41
CA ALA A 21 1.60 35.03 -17.55
C ALA A 21 2.13 33.58 -17.45
N ALA A 22 2.15 33.00 -16.24
CA ALA A 22 2.67 31.64 -16.04
C ALA A 22 1.55 30.60 -16.23
N GLU A 23 1.78 29.65 -17.12
CA GLU A 23 1.00 28.41 -17.27
C GLU A 23 2.01 27.27 -17.42
N PRO A 24 2.30 26.50 -16.36
CA PRO A 24 3.31 25.44 -16.42
C PRO A 24 3.07 24.44 -17.56
N ASN A 25 1.80 24.15 -17.82
CA ASN A 25 1.33 23.33 -18.93
C ASN A 25 0.05 23.92 -19.56
N PRO A 26 -0.22 23.66 -20.85
CA PRO A 26 -1.49 24.05 -21.47
C PRO A 26 -2.65 23.27 -20.84
N SER A 27 -3.88 23.83 -20.84
CA SER A 27 -5.05 23.13 -20.26
C SER A 27 -5.28 21.73 -20.83
N SER A 28 -4.93 21.49 -22.10
CA SER A 28 -5.03 20.15 -22.73
C SER A 28 -4.15 19.10 -22.05
N PHE A 29 -3.02 19.48 -21.46
CA PHE A 29 -2.20 18.57 -20.66
C PHE A 29 -2.98 17.99 -19.48
N TYR A 30 -3.69 18.85 -18.75
CA TYR A 30 -4.49 18.45 -17.59
C TYR A 30 -5.73 17.68 -18.02
N THR A 31 -6.42 18.11 -19.09
CA THR A 31 -7.54 17.35 -19.66
C THR A 31 -7.10 15.93 -20.00
N ASP A 32 -5.97 15.80 -20.68
CA ASP A 32 -5.43 14.51 -21.06
C ASP A 32 -4.97 13.68 -19.84
N LEU A 33 -4.42 14.31 -18.80
CA LEU A 33 -3.98 13.63 -17.59
C LEU A 33 -5.13 12.90 -16.87
N PHE A 34 -6.35 13.43 -16.95
CA PHE A 34 -7.55 12.82 -16.35
C PHE A 34 -8.41 12.03 -17.36
N ALA A 35 -8.13 12.11 -18.65
CA ALA A 35 -8.85 11.36 -19.68
C ALA A 35 -8.42 9.88 -19.73
N ALA A 36 -9.32 9.02 -20.20
CA ALA A 36 -9.02 7.61 -20.46
C ALA A 36 -8.24 7.44 -21.78
N GLY A 37 -7.37 6.43 -21.84
CA GLY A 37 -6.59 6.05 -23.02
C GLY A 37 -5.39 6.96 -23.31
N THR A 38 -4.96 7.76 -22.35
CA THR A 38 -3.88 8.75 -22.49
C THR A 38 -2.60 8.38 -21.75
N GLY A 39 -2.61 7.30 -20.98
CA GLY A 39 -1.56 6.89 -20.03
C GLY A 39 -1.57 7.72 -18.74
N GLY A 40 -2.67 8.42 -18.44
CA GLY A 40 -2.84 9.28 -17.28
C GLY A 40 -3.52 8.60 -16.07
N LEU A 41 -4.16 9.40 -15.23
CA LEU A 41 -4.77 8.98 -13.97
C LEU A 41 -6.00 8.08 -14.15
N SER A 42 -6.80 8.28 -15.21
CA SER A 42 -7.93 7.38 -15.49
C SER A 42 -7.45 5.97 -15.80
N ASP A 43 -6.40 5.84 -16.61
CA ASP A 43 -5.80 4.54 -16.94
C ASP A 43 -5.11 3.92 -15.72
N TYR A 44 -4.44 4.75 -14.89
CA TYR A 44 -3.85 4.30 -13.63
C TYR A 44 -4.89 3.66 -12.72
N TRP A 45 -5.98 4.36 -12.41
CA TRP A 45 -6.99 3.87 -11.48
C TRP A 45 -7.81 2.71 -12.04
N ARG A 46 -8.01 2.64 -13.36
CA ARG A 46 -8.56 1.44 -14.00
C ARG A 46 -7.64 0.23 -13.80
N GLN A 47 -6.32 0.36 -13.97
CA GLN A 47 -5.40 -0.75 -13.74
C GLN A 47 -5.29 -1.10 -12.24
N ALA A 48 -5.10 -0.11 -11.37
CA ALA A 48 -4.93 -0.30 -9.92
C ALA A 48 -6.19 -0.88 -9.24
N SER A 49 -7.37 -0.70 -9.83
CA SER A 49 -8.62 -1.26 -9.32
C SER A 49 -9.13 -2.47 -10.10
N LEU A 50 -8.35 -2.99 -11.06
CA LEU A 50 -8.78 -4.05 -11.98
C LEU A 50 -10.13 -3.75 -12.67
N GLY A 51 -10.35 -2.48 -13.01
CA GLY A 51 -11.57 -1.97 -13.64
C GLY A 51 -12.76 -1.78 -12.69
N THR A 52 -12.56 -1.85 -11.37
CA THR A 52 -13.64 -1.66 -10.39
C THR A 52 -14.05 -0.19 -10.29
N ILE A 53 -13.10 0.72 -10.47
CA ILE A 53 -13.34 2.17 -10.58
C ILE A 53 -12.74 2.72 -11.87
N ASP A 54 -13.27 3.88 -12.27
CA ASP A 54 -12.70 4.74 -13.29
C ASP A 54 -12.90 6.21 -12.89
N LEU A 55 -12.33 7.12 -13.68
CA LEU A 55 -12.51 8.56 -13.50
C LEU A 55 -13.45 9.16 -14.57
N ASP A 56 -14.33 8.36 -15.18
CA ASP A 56 -15.21 8.86 -16.23
C ASP A 56 -16.11 9.97 -15.68
N GLY A 57 -16.42 10.97 -16.49
CA GLY A 57 -17.16 12.17 -16.05
C GLY A 57 -16.27 13.23 -15.38
N SER A 58 -14.98 12.97 -15.19
CA SER A 58 -14.03 14.03 -14.77
C SER A 58 -13.96 15.16 -15.79
N ALA A 59 -13.75 16.38 -15.30
CA ALA A 59 -13.68 17.58 -16.12
C ALA A 59 -12.57 18.51 -15.66
N VAL A 60 -11.96 19.21 -16.62
CA VAL A 60 -10.94 20.22 -16.36
C VAL A 60 -11.48 21.57 -16.80
N PHE A 61 -11.51 22.51 -15.86
CA PHE A 61 -11.85 23.90 -16.11
C PHE A 61 -10.56 24.68 -16.28
N GLY A 62 -10.43 25.31 -17.44
CA GLY A 62 -9.21 25.95 -17.91
C GLY A 62 -8.70 27.07 -17.00
N TRP A 63 -7.53 27.61 -17.34
CA TRP A 63 -6.84 28.61 -16.52
C TRP A 63 -7.69 29.86 -16.29
N LYS A 64 -8.24 30.00 -15.08
CA LYS A 64 -8.96 31.19 -14.63
C LYS A 64 -8.00 32.14 -13.92
N THR A 65 -7.96 33.38 -14.38
CA THR A 65 -7.25 34.45 -13.67
C THR A 65 -8.15 34.99 -12.57
N LEU A 66 -7.75 34.76 -11.32
CA LEU A 66 -8.40 35.26 -10.12
C LEU A 66 -8.15 36.77 -9.99
N ASP A 67 -9.14 37.55 -9.56
CA ASP A 67 -9.00 38.99 -9.31
C ASP A 67 -8.42 39.29 -7.93
N ILE A 68 -7.32 38.61 -7.61
CA ILE A 68 -6.55 38.75 -6.38
C ILE A 68 -5.08 38.50 -6.70
N ASP A 69 -4.19 39.19 -5.99
CA ASP A 69 -2.76 38.98 -6.11
C ASP A 69 -2.33 37.80 -5.22
N LEU A 70 -1.24 37.11 -5.59
CA LEU A 70 -0.77 35.90 -4.90
C LEU A 70 -0.61 36.12 -3.38
N ALA A 71 -0.02 37.25 -2.98
CA ALA A 71 0.28 37.54 -1.58
C ALA A 71 -1.00 37.68 -0.74
N ASP A 72 -2.01 38.38 -1.27
CA ASP A 72 -3.29 38.59 -0.60
C ASP A 72 -4.06 37.27 -0.50
N PHE A 73 -4.05 36.46 -1.56
CA PHE A 73 -4.69 35.14 -1.55
C PHE A 73 -4.12 34.21 -0.47
N ILE A 74 -2.79 34.15 -0.33
CA ILE A 74 -2.13 33.34 0.72
C ILE A 74 -2.47 33.86 2.11
N ALA A 75 -2.54 35.18 2.29
CA ALA A 75 -2.89 35.79 3.57
C ALA A 75 -4.35 35.49 3.97
N ASP A 76 -5.28 35.53 3.02
CA ASP A 76 -6.71 35.28 3.24
C ASP A 76 -7.02 33.77 3.41
N HIS A 77 -6.18 32.88 2.88
CA HIS A 77 -6.38 31.44 2.89
C HIS A 77 -5.17 30.71 3.53
N PRO A 78 -4.99 30.79 4.86
CA PRO A 78 -3.79 30.28 5.52
C PRO A 78 -3.68 28.75 5.45
N GLY A 79 -4.78 28.00 5.50
CA GLY A 79 -4.79 26.53 5.46
C GLY A 79 -4.82 25.94 4.05
N ARG A 80 -4.58 24.63 3.91
CA ARG A 80 -4.72 23.90 2.64
C ARG A 80 -6.17 23.88 2.17
N ALA A 81 -7.08 23.45 3.05
CA ALA A 81 -8.52 23.45 2.76
C ALA A 81 -9.05 24.84 2.39
N ASP A 82 -8.55 25.90 3.04
CA ASP A 82 -8.95 27.28 2.72
C ASP A 82 -8.58 27.65 1.28
N LYS A 83 -7.38 27.30 0.81
CA LYS A 83 -6.92 27.58 -0.56
C LYS A 83 -7.75 26.83 -1.61
N ILE A 84 -8.11 25.58 -1.31
CA ILE A 84 -8.99 24.80 -2.17
C ILE A 84 -10.39 25.44 -2.22
N ASN A 85 -10.95 25.83 -1.08
CA ASN A 85 -12.24 26.51 -1.01
C ASN A 85 -12.23 27.88 -1.70
N GLY A 86 -11.11 28.61 -1.61
CA GLY A 86 -10.88 29.85 -2.35
C GLY A 86 -10.91 29.62 -3.86
N ALA A 87 -10.27 28.56 -4.36
CA ALA A 87 -10.40 28.17 -5.76
C ALA A 87 -11.85 27.82 -6.13
N ILE A 88 -12.54 27.01 -5.35
CA ILE A 88 -13.94 26.62 -5.60
C ILE A 88 -14.86 27.84 -5.71
N ALA A 89 -14.69 28.82 -4.81
CA ALA A 89 -15.51 30.03 -4.79
C ALA A 89 -15.40 30.87 -6.07
N GLU A 90 -14.28 30.77 -6.78
CA GLU A 90 -14.05 31.49 -8.03
C GLU A 90 -14.76 30.83 -9.21
N PHE A 91 -15.04 29.52 -9.18
CA PHE A 91 -15.67 28.77 -10.29
C PHE A 91 -17.19 28.64 -10.10
N THR A 92 -17.90 29.77 -10.11
CA THR A 92 -19.36 29.84 -9.86
C THR A 92 -20.25 29.22 -10.95
N ASP A 93 -19.67 28.89 -12.11
CA ASP A 93 -20.32 28.25 -13.25
C ASP A 93 -20.20 26.71 -13.23
N VAL A 94 -19.54 26.15 -12.21
CA VAL A 94 -19.31 24.71 -12.07
C VAL A 94 -20.33 24.08 -11.11
N GLU A 95 -21.06 23.07 -11.59
CA GLU A 95 -21.96 22.26 -10.76
C GLU A 95 -21.17 21.18 -9.99
N PHE A 96 -20.56 21.57 -8.87
CA PHE A 96 -19.67 20.69 -8.09
C PHE A 96 -20.33 19.40 -7.57
N ALA A 97 -21.67 19.35 -7.48
CA ALA A 97 -22.42 18.17 -7.04
C ALA A 97 -22.29 16.97 -8.00
N ASP A 98 -21.88 17.21 -9.25
CA ASP A 98 -21.64 16.16 -10.26
C ASP A 98 -20.30 15.42 -10.05
N PHE A 99 -19.43 15.94 -9.18
CA PHE A 99 -18.08 15.42 -8.93
C PHE A 99 -17.94 14.88 -7.51
N LYS A 100 -17.03 13.92 -7.32
CA LYS A 100 -16.71 13.36 -5.99
C LYS A 100 -15.69 14.20 -5.25
N HIS A 101 -14.71 14.73 -5.98
CA HIS A 101 -13.59 15.46 -5.42
C HIS A 101 -13.12 16.59 -6.34
N VAL A 102 -12.42 17.54 -5.76
CA VAL A 102 -11.83 18.71 -6.41
C VAL A 102 -10.31 18.62 -6.38
N VAL A 103 -9.69 18.98 -7.49
CA VAL A 103 -8.25 19.25 -7.61
C VAL A 103 -8.08 20.73 -7.94
N ALA A 104 -7.60 21.53 -6.98
CA ALA A 104 -7.29 22.93 -7.19
C ALA A 104 -5.81 23.08 -7.55
N HIS A 105 -5.52 23.39 -8.81
CA HIS A 105 -4.16 23.48 -9.33
C HIS A 105 -3.78 24.94 -9.63
N PHE A 106 -2.78 25.44 -8.90
CA PHE A 106 -2.31 26.81 -9.04
C PHE A 106 -1.05 26.87 -9.92
N ASN A 107 -0.96 27.90 -10.75
CA ASN A 107 0.18 28.10 -11.65
C ASN A 107 1.50 28.47 -10.95
N VAL A 108 1.41 28.83 -9.67
CA VAL A 108 2.52 29.17 -8.79
C VAL A 108 2.32 28.51 -7.44
N GLY A 109 3.39 28.35 -6.66
CA GLY A 109 3.31 27.77 -5.34
C GLY A 109 2.45 28.63 -4.40
N VAL A 110 1.43 28.01 -3.81
CA VAL A 110 0.56 28.64 -2.81
C VAL A 110 0.71 28.01 -1.41
N GLY A 111 1.68 27.11 -1.22
CA GLY A 111 1.91 26.37 0.02
C GLY A 111 2.11 24.88 -0.25
N ASP A 112 2.07 24.07 0.82
CA ASP A 112 2.33 22.64 0.74
C ASP A 112 1.17 21.89 0.07
N GLY A 113 1.46 21.35 -1.11
CA GLY A 113 0.55 20.48 -1.86
C GLY A 113 0.13 19.24 -1.06
N GLY A 114 -0.97 18.65 -1.47
CA GLY A 114 -1.46 17.38 -0.94
C GLY A 114 -2.97 17.35 -0.78
N SER A 115 -3.46 16.29 -0.17
CA SER A 115 -4.88 16.04 0.05
C SER A 115 -5.36 16.46 1.45
N GLN A 116 -6.61 16.92 1.50
CA GLN A 116 -7.39 17.14 2.73
C GLN A 116 -8.89 17.16 2.34
N GLY A 117 -9.44 15.99 2.00
CA GLY A 117 -10.79 15.84 1.42
C GLY A 117 -10.88 16.23 -0.07
N ASN A 118 -9.98 17.11 -0.52
CA ASN A 118 -9.72 17.53 -1.90
C ASN A 118 -8.21 17.74 -2.06
N ILE A 119 -7.71 17.97 -3.28
CA ILE A 119 -6.27 18.09 -3.55
C ILE A 119 -5.91 19.55 -3.86
N LEU A 120 -4.86 20.03 -3.20
CA LEU A 120 -4.17 21.28 -3.56
C LEU A 120 -2.91 20.93 -4.33
N CYS A 121 -2.76 21.48 -5.54
CA CYS A 121 -1.58 21.28 -6.37
C CYS A 121 -0.88 22.61 -6.65
N GLY A 122 0.44 22.58 -6.56
CA GLY A 122 1.34 23.58 -7.12
C GLY A 122 1.81 23.23 -8.54
N PRO A 123 2.67 24.08 -9.13
CA PRO A 123 3.05 24.01 -10.54
C PRO A 123 3.80 22.73 -10.93
N THR A 124 4.46 22.07 -9.99
CA THR A 124 5.28 20.87 -10.22
C THR A 124 4.53 19.56 -9.97
N ASP A 125 3.31 19.63 -9.45
CA ASP A 125 2.61 18.47 -8.88
C ASP A 125 1.76 17.74 -9.94
N ALA A 126 1.69 18.29 -11.17
CA ALA A 126 0.91 17.74 -12.27
C ALA A 126 1.60 16.56 -12.96
N ASN A 127 1.84 15.48 -12.22
CA ASN A 127 2.38 14.22 -12.71
C ASN A 127 1.53 13.03 -12.24
N ALA A 128 1.66 11.90 -12.92
CA ALA A 128 0.83 10.73 -12.68
C ALA A 128 1.11 10.09 -11.30
N THR A 129 2.38 10.01 -10.88
CA THR A 129 2.73 9.39 -9.59
C THR A 129 2.15 10.15 -8.40
N TRP A 130 2.39 11.46 -8.33
CA TRP A 130 1.96 12.28 -7.19
C TRP A 130 0.43 12.43 -7.15
N LEU A 131 -0.23 12.71 -8.28
CA LEU A 131 -1.69 12.83 -8.29
C LEU A 131 -2.39 11.48 -8.06
N ALA A 132 -1.81 10.35 -8.49
CA ALA A 132 -2.33 9.04 -8.13
C ALA A 132 -2.20 8.78 -6.62
N HIS A 133 -1.09 9.18 -6.00
CA HIS A 133 -0.93 9.09 -4.55
C HIS A 133 -2.01 9.90 -3.80
N GLU A 134 -2.18 11.16 -4.16
CA GLU A 134 -3.14 12.04 -3.50
C GLU A 134 -4.60 11.63 -3.74
N LEU A 135 -4.93 11.12 -4.94
CA LEU A 135 -6.24 10.52 -5.18
C LEU A 135 -6.44 9.25 -4.33
N GLY A 136 -5.37 8.50 -4.03
CA GLY A 136 -5.42 7.33 -3.16
C GLY A 136 -5.91 7.68 -1.76
N HIS A 137 -5.44 8.81 -1.21
CA HIS A 137 -5.94 9.33 0.06
C HIS A 137 -7.43 9.69 0.01
N LEU A 138 -7.91 10.28 -1.09
CA LEU A 138 -9.34 10.58 -1.27
C LEU A 138 -10.18 9.30 -1.31
N PHE A 139 -9.61 8.20 -1.79
CA PHE A 139 -10.23 6.89 -1.84
C PHE A 139 -10.10 6.09 -0.53
N GLY A 140 -9.40 6.64 0.48
CA GLY A 140 -9.25 6.03 1.80
C GLY A 140 -8.05 5.08 1.93
N ILE A 141 -7.03 5.26 1.09
CA ILE A 141 -5.77 4.52 1.15
C ILE A 141 -4.73 5.37 1.88
N GLU A 142 -3.99 4.78 2.81
CA GLU A 142 -2.94 5.44 3.60
C GLU A 142 -1.54 5.08 3.09
N HIS A 143 -0.51 5.74 3.63
CA HIS A 143 0.87 5.53 3.22
C HIS A 143 1.33 4.07 3.35
N SER A 144 2.31 3.72 2.52
CA SER A 144 3.03 2.46 2.60
C SER A 144 4.36 2.61 3.32
N PHE A 145 4.78 1.54 3.99
CA PHE A 145 5.90 1.51 4.91
C PHE A 145 6.82 0.33 4.65
N ASP A 146 8.09 0.43 5.05
CA ASP A 146 8.90 -0.74 5.42
C ASP A 146 8.96 -0.88 6.96
N ARG A 147 9.82 -1.76 7.48
CA ARG A 147 10.00 -1.99 8.93
C ARG A 147 11.17 -1.23 9.55
N SER A 148 11.82 -0.37 8.77
CA SER A 148 12.99 0.36 9.26
C SER A 148 12.59 1.49 10.19
N ASP A 149 13.55 1.95 10.99
CA ASP A 149 13.47 3.17 11.81
C ASP A 149 13.95 4.40 11.04
N ARG A 150 14.00 4.31 9.69
CA ARG A 150 14.43 5.41 8.84
C ARG A 150 13.24 6.30 8.52
N ASN A 151 13.49 7.59 8.43
CA ASN A 151 12.49 8.57 8.03
C ASN A 151 12.89 9.09 6.65
N ALA A 152 11.95 9.14 5.71
CA ALA A 152 12.19 9.71 4.40
C ALA A 152 12.43 11.22 4.51
N GLU A 153 11.71 11.87 5.44
CA GLU A 153 11.80 13.29 5.71
C GLU A 153 11.69 13.59 7.20
N THR A 154 12.02 14.82 7.62
CA THR A 154 11.92 15.22 9.05
C THR A 154 10.49 15.18 9.59
N TRP A 155 9.49 15.21 8.71
CA TRP A 155 8.06 15.15 9.03
C TRP A 155 7.46 13.75 8.84
N SER A 156 8.19 12.79 8.26
CA SER A 156 7.69 11.44 8.03
C SER A 156 7.88 10.55 9.27
N GLN A 157 7.08 9.51 9.38
CA GLN A 157 7.21 8.45 10.37
C GLN A 157 8.30 7.45 9.96
N ASP A 158 8.66 6.59 10.91
CA ASP A 158 9.59 5.47 10.73
C ASP A 158 9.06 4.51 9.66
N GLY A 159 9.88 4.23 8.65
CA GLY A 159 9.58 3.33 7.54
C GLY A 159 8.64 3.91 6.47
N GLU A 160 8.06 5.09 6.69
CA GLU A 160 7.15 5.75 5.74
C GLU A 160 7.87 6.09 4.42
N TYR A 161 7.21 5.83 3.28
CA TYR A 161 7.74 6.06 1.93
C TYR A 161 8.91 5.16 1.50
N TYR A 162 9.18 4.06 2.23
CA TYR A 162 10.24 3.11 1.87
C TYR A 162 9.77 1.86 1.09
N ASP A 163 8.47 1.76 0.77
CA ASP A 163 7.97 0.78 -0.20
C ASP A 163 8.10 1.32 -1.61
N ARG A 164 9.26 1.11 -2.25
CA ARG A 164 9.55 1.66 -3.58
C ARG A 164 8.61 1.16 -4.68
N HIS A 165 7.82 0.13 -4.41
CA HIS A 165 6.99 -0.60 -5.37
C HIS A 165 5.50 -0.31 -5.20
N ASP A 166 5.11 0.60 -4.32
CA ASP A 166 3.72 1.00 -4.11
C ASP A 166 3.52 2.51 -4.24
N ILE A 167 2.44 2.90 -4.92
CA ILE A 167 2.12 4.31 -5.15
C ILE A 167 1.93 5.11 -3.85
N MET A 168 1.51 4.47 -2.75
CA MET A 168 1.33 5.14 -1.46
C MET A 168 2.65 5.41 -0.75
N SER A 169 3.78 5.17 -1.43
CA SER A 169 5.12 5.61 -1.06
C SER A 169 5.71 6.63 -2.05
N ALA A 170 4.88 7.37 -2.81
CA ALA A 170 5.24 8.24 -3.95
C ALA A 170 6.50 9.14 -3.81
N MET A 171 6.90 9.48 -2.59
CA MET A 171 8.09 10.30 -2.31
C MET A 171 9.41 9.51 -2.49
N GLY A 172 9.36 8.18 -2.63
CA GLY A 172 10.54 7.30 -2.70
C GLY A 172 10.45 6.17 -3.73
N VAL A 173 9.53 6.23 -4.69
CA VAL A 173 9.21 5.10 -5.58
C VAL A 173 10.10 4.95 -6.82
N ASP A 174 10.09 3.73 -7.37
CA ASP A 174 10.62 3.40 -8.69
C ASP A 174 9.58 3.68 -9.78
N ALA A 175 9.62 4.90 -10.33
CA ALA A 175 8.69 5.40 -11.34
C ALA A 175 9.32 5.49 -12.74
N ASP A 176 8.47 5.37 -13.76
CA ASP A 176 8.81 5.67 -15.15
C ASP A 176 9.03 7.18 -15.34
N ALA A 177 10.16 7.54 -15.96
CA ALA A 177 10.54 8.92 -16.26
C ALA A 177 10.40 9.30 -17.75
N GLY A 178 10.00 8.36 -18.61
CA GLY A 178 9.93 8.54 -20.07
C GLY A 178 8.55 8.92 -20.60
N HIS A 179 7.49 8.86 -19.79
CA HIS A 179 6.14 9.23 -20.19
C HIS A 179 5.89 10.75 -20.15
N ARG A 180 4.91 11.25 -20.90
CA ARG A 180 4.56 12.69 -20.88
C ARG A 180 4.01 13.20 -19.55
N PHE A 181 3.51 12.29 -18.70
CA PHE A 181 3.00 12.59 -17.36
C PHE A 181 3.97 12.16 -16.26
N SER A 182 5.26 12.01 -16.59
CA SER A 182 6.25 11.52 -15.65
C SER A 182 6.47 12.43 -14.44
N PRO A 183 6.87 11.88 -13.28
CA PRO A 183 7.00 10.45 -13.00
C PRO A 183 5.65 9.71 -13.08
N ARG A 184 5.70 8.43 -13.49
CA ARG A 184 4.51 7.56 -13.64
C ARG A 184 4.69 6.22 -12.93
N GLY A 185 3.73 5.89 -12.07
CA GLY A 185 3.72 4.65 -11.27
C GLY A 185 4.55 4.72 -9.99
N PRO A 186 4.81 3.58 -9.32
CA PRO A 186 4.39 2.21 -9.65
C PRO A 186 2.90 1.95 -9.39
N LEU A 187 2.41 0.76 -9.74
CA LEU A 187 1.04 0.32 -9.43
C LEU A 187 0.83 0.16 -7.92
N LEU A 188 -0.43 0.26 -7.49
CA LEU A 188 -0.88 -0.02 -6.12
C LEU A 188 -0.63 -1.50 -5.75
N ASN A 189 -0.22 -1.74 -4.50
CA ASN A 189 0.03 -3.07 -3.97
C ASN A 189 -1.25 -3.87 -3.67
N ALA A 190 -1.10 -5.19 -3.63
CA ALA A 190 -2.15 -6.17 -3.37
C ALA A 190 -2.85 -6.00 -2.00
N PRO A 191 -2.16 -5.65 -0.89
CA PRO A 191 -2.85 -5.30 0.36
C PRO A 191 -3.88 -4.20 0.19
N ASN A 192 -3.52 -3.10 -0.46
CA ASN A 192 -4.41 -1.97 -0.66
C ASN A 192 -5.54 -2.33 -1.63
N MET A 193 -5.24 -3.03 -2.73
CA MET A 193 -6.28 -3.54 -3.64
C MET A 193 -7.26 -4.48 -2.94
N ALA A 194 -6.79 -5.37 -2.06
CA ALA A 194 -7.64 -6.29 -1.30
C ALA A 194 -8.49 -5.55 -0.25
N ARG A 195 -7.91 -4.57 0.46
CA ARG A 195 -8.61 -3.75 1.46
C ARG A 195 -9.76 -2.93 0.86
N MET A 196 -9.59 -2.50 -0.39
CA MET A 196 -10.59 -1.78 -1.18
C MET A 196 -11.61 -2.70 -1.87
N GLY A 197 -11.39 -4.02 -1.82
CA GLY A 197 -12.24 -5.01 -2.49
C GLY A 197 -12.03 -5.11 -3.99
N TRP A 198 -11.00 -4.46 -4.53
CA TRP A 198 -10.65 -4.48 -5.96
C TRP A 198 -9.94 -5.77 -6.36
N LEU A 199 -9.18 -6.36 -5.43
CA LEU A 199 -8.64 -7.70 -5.58
C LEU A 199 -9.63 -8.72 -5.02
N SER A 200 -10.38 -9.38 -5.90
CA SER A 200 -11.36 -10.40 -5.51
C SER A 200 -10.72 -11.54 -4.73
N ASP A 201 -11.39 -12.00 -3.66
CA ASP A 201 -10.96 -13.15 -2.86
C ASP A 201 -10.73 -14.43 -3.68
N ALA A 202 -11.46 -14.61 -4.78
CA ALA A 202 -11.28 -15.74 -5.68
C ALA A 202 -9.94 -15.70 -6.45
N ARG A 203 -9.31 -14.52 -6.52
CA ARG A 203 -8.00 -14.28 -7.14
C ARG A 203 -6.87 -14.32 -6.12
N ILE A 204 -7.15 -14.59 -4.85
CA ILE A 204 -6.15 -14.76 -3.79
C ILE A 204 -6.08 -16.23 -3.40
N TRP A 205 -4.93 -16.87 -3.64
CA TRP A 205 -4.71 -18.22 -3.14
C TRP A 205 -4.55 -18.21 -1.62
N ARG A 206 -5.20 -19.17 -0.95
CA ARG A 206 -5.06 -19.40 0.49
C ARG A 206 -4.93 -20.89 0.79
N PRO A 207 -4.18 -21.29 1.83
CA PRO A 207 -4.07 -22.68 2.21
C PRO A 207 -5.44 -23.24 2.64
N THR A 208 -5.82 -24.39 2.10
CA THR A 208 -7.12 -25.04 2.39
C THR A 208 -7.12 -25.84 3.69
N LEU A 209 -5.95 -26.14 4.25
CA LEU A 209 -5.79 -27.04 5.40
C LEU A 209 -5.07 -26.37 6.55
N LYS A 210 -5.61 -26.49 7.76
CA LYS A 210 -4.95 -26.13 9.04
C LYS A 210 -3.89 -27.15 9.49
N SER A 211 -3.49 -28.07 8.61
CA SER A 211 -2.52 -29.13 8.87
C SER A 211 -1.20 -28.87 8.14
N SER A 212 -0.15 -29.61 8.49
CA SER A 212 1.13 -29.49 7.79
C SER A 212 0.99 -29.91 6.33
N HIS A 213 1.31 -29.03 5.39
CA HIS A 213 1.24 -29.30 3.96
C HIS A 213 2.21 -28.42 3.18
N ILE A 214 2.54 -28.85 1.98
CA ILE A 214 3.32 -28.09 1.02
C ILE A 214 2.45 -27.89 -0.21
N SER A 215 2.34 -26.64 -0.65
CA SER A 215 1.62 -26.25 -1.86
C SER A 215 2.59 -25.56 -2.81
N GLU A 216 2.46 -25.85 -4.10
CA GLU A 216 3.02 -25.02 -5.16
C GLU A 216 1.87 -24.24 -5.80
N VAL A 217 2.03 -22.92 -5.89
CA VAL A 217 1.03 -22.01 -6.43
C VAL A 217 1.67 -21.11 -7.46
N ASP A 218 1.00 -20.94 -8.58
CA ASP A 218 1.36 -19.93 -9.57
C ASP A 218 0.51 -18.68 -9.31
N ILE A 219 1.18 -17.54 -9.10
CA ILE A 219 0.56 -16.21 -9.07
C ILE A 219 0.91 -15.45 -10.35
N VAL A 220 -0.08 -14.77 -10.91
CA VAL A 220 0.00 -13.90 -12.08
C VAL A 220 0.48 -12.53 -11.64
N ALA A 221 1.19 -11.82 -12.53
CA ALA A 221 1.59 -10.44 -12.29
C ALA A 221 0.38 -9.55 -11.95
N LEU A 222 0.50 -8.73 -10.90
CA LEU A 222 -0.62 -8.02 -10.27
C LEU A 222 -1.37 -7.11 -11.24
N GLY A 223 -0.65 -6.41 -12.12
CA GLY A 223 -1.21 -5.54 -13.17
C GLY A 223 -1.94 -6.27 -14.31
N HIS A 224 -1.92 -7.61 -14.33
CA HIS A 224 -2.48 -8.45 -15.40
C HIS A 224 -3.76 -9.18 -14.96
N GLY A 225 -4.76 -8.40 -14.54
CA GLY A 225 -6.07 -8.90 -14.10
C GLY A 225 -6.81 -9.73 -15.15
N GLU A 226 -6.54 -9.51 -16.42
CA GLU A 226 -7.12 -10.22 -17.57
C GLU A 226 -6.63 -11.67 -17.68
N ILE A 227 -5.46 -12.01 -17.13
CA ILE A 227 -4.92 -13.37 -17.16
C ILE A 227 -5.57 -14.19 -16.05
N SER A 228 -6.16 -15.34 -16.41
CA SER A 228 -6.78 -16.25 -15.44
C SER A 228 -5.75 -16.87 -14.47
N GLY A 229 -6.13 -16.95 -13.19
CA GLY A 229 -5.31 -17.53 -12.12
C GLY A 229 -5.33 -16.66 -10.87
N TYR A 230 -4.53 -17.01 -9.87
CA TYR A 230 -4.37 -16.16 -8.69
C TYR A 230 -3.50 -14.95 -9.03
N LEU A 231 -3.83 -13.75 -8.53
CA LEU A 231 -2.99 -12.55 -8.61
C LEU A 231 -2.12 -12.38 -7.36
N ALA A 232 -2.54 -13.02 -6.26
CA ALA A 232 -1.82 -12.98 -5.01
C ALA A 232 -1.92 -14.33 -4.27
N ALA A 233 -1.03 -14.54 -3.32
CA ALA A 233 -1.08 -15.66 -2.39
C ALA A 233 -0.97 -15.13 -0.96
N GLU A 234 -1.94 -15.48 -0.11
CA GLU A 234 -1.98 -15.05 1.28
C GLU A 234 -1.76 -16.26 2.21
N ALA A 235 -0.78 -16.16 3.09
CA ALA A 235 -0.51 -17.16 4.12
C ALA A 235 0.32 -16.56 5.25
N GLY A 236 0.06 -16.94 6.50
CA GLY A 236 0.92 -16.61 7.64
C GLY A 236 0.98 -15.12 8.02
N GLY A 237 0.00 -14.31 7.60
CA GLY A 237 -0.04 -12.88 7.89
C GLY A 237 0.59 -11.98 6.81
N TRP A 238 1.04 -12.59 5.70
CA TRP A 238 1.55 -11.88 4.52
C TRP A 238 0.66 -12.14 3.31
N ILE A 239 0.73 -11.23 2.36
CA ILE A 239 0.28 -11.40 0.98
C ILE A 239 1.46 -11.23 0.04
N ALA A 240 1.58 -12.17 -0.89
CA ALA A 240 2.58 -12.15 -1.94
C ALA A 240 1.96 -11.68 -3.25
N GLU A 241 2.67 -10.83 -3.98
CA GLU A 241 2.32 -10.35 -5.31
C GLU A 241 3.50 -10.50 -6.26
N PHE A 242 3.23 -10.66 -7.55
CA PHE A 242 4.27 -10.67 -8.58
C PHE A 242 4.19 -9.38 -9.40
N ARG A 243 5.32 -8.71 -9.61
CA ARG A 243 5.42 -7.45 -10.34
C ARG A 243 6.36 -7.62 -11.53
N MET A 244 6.01 -6.99 -12.65
CA MET A 244 6.84 -6.98 -13.87
C MET A 244 7.08 -5.53 -14.31
N PRO A 245 8.24 -5.23 -14.92
CA PRO A 245 8.61 -3.86 -15.30
C PRO A 245 7.90 -3.43 -16.59
N GLU A 246 6.58 -3.27 -16.51
CA GLU A 246 5.70 -2.94 -17.63
C GLU A 246 4.52 -2.07 -17.17
N ASP A 247 3.83 -1.44 -18.12
CA ASP A 247 2.71 -0.54 -17.83
C ASP A 247 3.06 0.52 -16.77
N PHE A 248 2.26 0.67 -15.70
CA PHE A 248 2.60 1.60 -14.61
C PHE A 248 3.77 1.12 -13.75
N ASP A 249 4.20 -0.13 -13.87
CA ASP A 249 5.40 -0.66 -13.21
C ASP A 249 6.65 -0.56 -14.08
N SER A 250 6.63 0.13 -15.22
CA SER A 250 7.80 0.21 -16.11
C SER A 250 9.02 0.90 -15.50
N GLY A 251 8.87 1.58 -14.36
CA GLY A 251 9.98 2.11 -13.57
C GLY A 251 10.75 1.06 -12.75
N LEU A 252 10.18 -0.13 -12.53
CA LEU A 252 10.80 -1.19 -11.75
C LEU A 252 12.05 -1.75 -12.44
N GLY A 253 13.08 -2.09 -11.66
CA GLY A 253 14.35 -2.56 -12.20
C GLY A 253 14.30 -3.96 -12.84
N ARG A 254 13.42 -4.85 -12.36
CA ARG A 254 13.27 -6.23 -12.84
C ARG A 254 11.97 -6.87 -12.34
N PRO A 255 11.54 -8.01 -12.94
CA PRO A 255 10.47 -8.81 -12.36
C PRO A 255 10.81 -9.27 -10.94
N THR A 256 9.85 -9.22 -10.03
CA THR A 256 10.06 -9.56 -8.63
C THR A 256 8.78 -10.03 -7.97
N VAL A 257 8.91 -10.90 -6.96
CA VAL A 257 7.84 -11.12 -5.99
C VAL A 257 8.03 -10.13 -4.84
N LEU A 258 6.95 -9.55 -4.35
CA LEU A 258 6.94 -8.72 -3.16
C LEU A 258 6.06 -9.39 -2.10
N PHE A 259 6.40 -9.15 -0.84
CA PHE A 259 5.62 -9.63 0.29
C PHE A 259 5.25 -8.42 1.14
N HIS A 260 3.99 -8.32 1.49
CA HIS A 260 3.48 -7.27 2.35
C HIS A 260 2.72 -7.87 3.52
N GLU A 261 2.77 -7.18 4.66
CA GLU A 261 1.94 -7.50 5.82
C GLU A 261 0.61 -6.75 5.72
N PHE A 262 -0.44 -7.37 6.28
CA PHE A 262 -1.70 -6.70 6.57
C PHE A 262 -1.71 -6.24 8.03
N PRO A 263 -1.20 -5.05 8.37
CA PRO A 263 -1.44 -4.52 9.70
C PRO A 263 -2.95 -4.29 9.89
N ALA A 264 -3.39 -4.20 11.15
CA ALA A 264 -4.76 -3.79 11.48
C ALA A 264 -5.04 -2.32 11.10
N ASP A 265 -3.98 -1.57 10.81
CA ASP A 265 -3.97 -0.21 10.28
C ASP A 265 -4.29 -0.22 8.77
N PRO A 266 -4.95 0.82 8.21
CA PRO A 266 -5.12 0.99 6.76
C PRO A 266 -3.82 1.01 5.94
N SER A 267 -2.65 1.16 6.57
CA SER A 267 -1.34 1.14 5.93
C SER A 267 -0.94 -0.26 5.41
N SER A 268 0.08 -0.32 4.54
CA SER A 268 0.76 -1.56 4.14
C SER A 268 2.23 -1.52 4.53
N VAL A 269 2.78 -2.69 4.88
CA VAL A 269 4.19 -2.81 5.28
C VAL A 269 4.90 -3.84 4.40
N ILE A 270 5.88 -3.42 3.59
CA ILE A 270 6.68 -4.31 2.76
C ILE A 270 7.69 -5.10 3.60
N VAL A 271 7.94 -6.35 3.20
CA VAL A 271 8.84 -7.28 3.88
C VAL A 271 10.12 -7.45 3.08
N ALA A 272 11.24 -7.11 3.72
CA ALA A 272 12.56 -7.24 3.12
C ALA A 272 13.03 -8.71 3.05
N VAL A 273 13.68 -9.07 1.94
CA VAL A 273 14.48 -10.29 1.85
C VAL A 273 15.78 -10.16 2.66
N ASP A 274 16.32 -8.94 2.76
CA ASP A 274 17.44 -8.60 3.62
C ASP A 274 17.10 -7.31 4.39
N GLU A 275 16.77 -7.45 5.67
CA GLU A 275 16.43 -6.32 6.54
C GLU A 275 17.62 -5.35 6.76
N THR A 276 18.87 -5.82 6.58
CA THR A 276 20.07 -4.97 6.75
C THR A 276 20.31 -4.11 5.52
N MET A 277 20.06 -4.66 4.34
CA MET A 277 20.21 -3.95 3.07
C MET A 277 18.94 -3.22 2.63
N HIS A 278 17.81 -3.46 3.33
CA HIS A 278 16.48 -3.02 2.92
C HIS A 278 16.13 -3.45 1.49
N ASP A 279 16.56 -4.66 1.12
CA ASP A 279 16.23 -5.26 -0.17
C ASP A 279 14.85 -5.91 -0.05
N HIS A 280 13.92 -5.51 -0.91
CA HIS A 280 12.54 -6.00 -0.95
C HIS A 280 12.26 -6.87 -2.17
N GLU A 281 13.22 -7.07 -3.06
CA GLU A 281 13.01 -7.76 -4.34
C GLU A 281 13.24 -9.26 -4.24
N TRP A 282 12.19 -10.04 -4.00
CA TRP A 282 12.29 -11.50 -3.89
C TRP A 282 12.41 -12.17 -5.25
N GLN A 283 13.55 -12.84 -5.47
CA GLN A 283 13.92 -13.52 -6.71
C GLN A 283 13.82 -15.05 -6.58
N PRO A 284 13.82 -15.82 -7.68
CA PRO A 284 13.86 -17.28 -7.61
C PRO A 284 15.03 -17.78 -6.75
N GLY A 285 14.71 -18.60 -5.75
CA GLY A 285 15.65 -19.06 -4.72
C GLY A 285 15.51 -18.32 -3.38
N SER A 286 14.90 -17.13 -3.33
CA SER A 286 14.64 -16.41 -2.07
C SER A 286 13.62 -17.13 -1.20
N ILE A 287 13.79 -17.06 0.12
CA ILE A 287 13.01 -17.83 1.10
C ILE A 287 12.59 -16.95 2.27
N LEU A 288 11.29 -16.73 2.45
CA LEU A 288 10.74 -15.96 3.57
C LEU A 288 10.39 -16.90 4.71
N TRP A 289 11.12 -16.80 5.84
CA TRP A 289 10.84 -17.53 7.09
C TRP A 289 11.82 -17.18 8.22
N ASN A 290 11.44 -17.52 9.46
CA ASN A 290 12.36 -17.61 10.60
C ASN A 290 12.70 -19.08 10.89
N GLU A 291 13.99 -19.43 10.83
CA GLU A 291 14.43 -20.82 10.91
C GLU A 291 14.16 -21.50 12.24
N PHE A 292 14.42 -20.78 13.31
CA PHE A 292 14.21 -21.28 14.64
C PHE A 292 12.72 -21.52 14.90
N LEU A 293 11.87 -20.54 14.60
CA LEU A 293 10.43 -20.60 14.86
C LEU A 293 9.76 -21.68 14.02
N PHE A 294 10.05 -21.76 12.72
CA PHE A 294 9.44 -22.76 11.84
C PHE A 294 9.79 -24.19 12.27
N ASN A 295 11.05 -24.43 12.65
CA ASN A 295 11.49 -25.76 13.06
C ASN A 295 10.94 -26.16 14.44
N LYS A 296 10.90 -25.23 15.40
CA LYS A 296 10.47 -25.50 16.78
C LYS A 296 8.97 -25.44 16.99
N LEU A 297 8.31 -24.44 16.41
CA LEU A 297 6.92 -24.09 16.69
C LEU A 297 5.98 -24.35 15.51
N GLY A 298 6.50 -24.55 14.30
CA GLY A 298 5.67 -24.53 13.09
C GLY A 298 5.49 -23.10 12.56
N GLY A 299 4.54 -22.91 11.64
CA GLY A 299 4.32 -21.64 10.93
C GLY A 299 4.33 -21.82 9.42
N THR A 300 4.57 -20.73 8.69
CA THR A 300 4.62 -20.73 7.23
C THR A 300 6.03 -20.38 6.75
N ARG A 301 6.54 -21.16 5.80
CA ARG A 301 7.76 -20.86 5.05
C ARG A 301 7.38 -20.73 3.58
N ILE A 302 7.83 -19.65 2.94
CA ILE A 302 7.56 -19.39 1.53
C ILE A 302 8.88 -19.37 0.78
N SER A 303 8.88 -19.85 -0.46
CA SER A 303 10.03 -19.75 -1.36
C SER A 303 9.55 -19.34 -2.74
N VAL A 304 10.26 -18.41 -3.36
CA VAL A 304 10.07 -18.09 -4.78
C VAL A 304 10.80 -19.17 -5.58
N VAL A 305 10.07 -19.96 -6.36
CA VAL A 305 10.63 -21.13 -7.06
C VAL A 305 11.17 -20.74 -8.44
N SER A 306 10.36 -20.04 -9.23
CA SER A 306 10.70 -19.68 -10.61
C SER A 306 9.79 -18.58 -11.14
N PHE A 307 10.23 -17.90 -12.19
CA PHE A 307 9.40 -17.01 -13.00
C PHE A 307 9.19 -17.60 -14.39
N ASP A 308 7.95 -17.55 -14.88
CA ASP A 308 7.58 -17.72 -16.27
C ASP A 308 7.16 -16.35 -16.80
N LEU A 309 8.13 -15.61 -17.34
CA LEU A 309 7.91 -14.24 -17.80
C LEU A 309 7.00 -14.17 -19.03
N ALA A 310 6.98 -15.21 -19.86
CA ALA A 310 6.10 -15.29 -21.02
C ALA A 310 4.64 -15.47 -20.59
N ALA A 311 4.40 -16.28 -19.56
CA ALA A 311 3.07 -16.45 -18.97
C ALA A 311 2.73 -15.40 -17.91
N LYS A 312 3.67 -14.49 -17.60
CA LYS A 312 3.57 -13.47 -16.54
C LYS A 312 3.26 -14.07 -15.16
N LYS A 313 3.91 -15.19 -14.82
CA LYS A 313 3.65 -15.93 -13.60
C LYS A 313 4.91 -16.12 -12.75
N ALA A 314 4.74 -16.05 -11.43
CA ALA A 314 5.71 -16.53 -10.47
C ALA A 314 5.18 -17.78 -9.77
N ARG A 315 6.02 -18.80 -9.65
CA ARG A 315 5.73 -20.00 -8.86
C ARG A 315 6.26 -19.80 -7.45
N LEU A 316 5.38 -19.96 -6.47
CA LEU A 316 5.73 -19.99 -5.06
C LEU A 316 5.59 -21.41 -4.51
N ARG A 317 6.44 -21.77 -3.56
CA ARG A 317 6.28 -22.95 -2.72
C ARG A 317 5.99 -22.50 -1.30
N ILE A 318 4.84 -22.92 -0.77
CA ILE A 318 4.34 -22.53 0.54
C ILE A 318 4.28 -23.78 1.41
N HIS A 319 5.12 -23.83 2.43
CA HIS A 319 5.16 -24.90 3.42
C HIS A 319 4.52 -24.39 4.70
N CYS A 320 3.30 -24.85 4.95
CA CYS A 320 2.62 -24.64 6.22
C CYS A 320 2.92 -25.82 7.13
N LYS A 321 3.38 -25.56 8.35
CA LYS A 321 3.62 -26.58 9.38
C LYS A 321 2.73 -26.26 10.57
N ALA A 322 1.90 -27.22 10.95
CA ALA A 322 0.98 -27.07 12.08
C ALA A 322 1.75 -26.64 13.33
N PHE A 323 1.14 -25.70 14.08
CA PHE A 323 1.76 -25.19 15.30
C PHE A 323 1.97 -26.34 16.29
N ARG A 324 3.20 -26.48 16.78
CA ARG A 324 3.55 -27.41 17.84
C ARG A 324 3.95 -26.56 19.05
N PRO A 325 3.12 -26.48 20.11
CA PRO A 325 3.57 -25.83 21.33
C PRO A 325 4.86 -26.53 21.79
N PRO A 326 5.85 -25.78 22.31
CA PRO A 326 7.07 -26.38 22.77
C PRO A 326 6.73 -27.40 23.86
N MET A 327 7.00 -28.67 23.62
CA MET A 327 6.99 -29.66 24.70
C MET A 327 8.17 -29.30 25.61
N VAL A 328 7.86 -28.73 26.78
CA VAL A 328 8.84 -28.65 27.86
C VAL A 328 9.03 -30.08 28.37
N ASP A 329 10.25 -30.61 28.26
CA ASP A 329 10.58 -31.90 28.85
C ASP A 329 10.34 -31.82 30.37
N LEU A 330 9.52 -32.74 30.89
CA LEU A 330 9.23 -32.89 32.32
C LEU A 330 10.52 -33.04 33.16
N LYS A 331 11.65 -33.45 32.55
CA LYS A 331 12.95 -33.52 33.23
C LYS A 331 13.62 -32.17 33.49
N THR A 332 13.17 -31.07 32.87
CA THR A 332 13.70 -29.72 33.12
C THR A 332 12.96 -29.00 34.26
N ILE A 333 11.97 -29.64 34.89
CA ILE A 333 11.13 -29.05 35.94
C ILE A 333 11.41 -29.77 37.27
N PHE A 334 12.48 -29.39 37.96
CA PHE A 334 12.59 -29.60 39.40
C PHE A 334 12.61 -28.26 40.11
N GLY A 335 11.46 -27.91 40.71
CA GLY A 335 11.29 -26.76 41.60
C GLY A 335 10.10 -25.89 41.21
N VAL A 336 9.00 -26.04 41.96
CA VAL A 336 7.70 -25.33 41.85
C VAL A 336 6.74 -25.94 40.82
N GLY A 337 5.65 -26.54 41.31
CA GLY A 337 4.70 -27.34 40.54
C GLY A 337 4.02 -26.57 39.39
N LEU A 338 4.28 -27.05 38.18
CA LEU A 338 3.58 -26.69 36.95
C LEU A 338 2.64 -27.85 36.60
N PHE A 339 1.33 -27.60 36.60
CA PHE A 339 0.36 -28.50 36.00
C PHE A 339 -0.22 -27.83 34.75
N GLN A 340 -0.37 -28.59 33.67
CA GLN A 340 -0.89 -28.11 32.38
C GLN A 340 -2.27 -28.73 32.13
N LEU A 341 -3.30 -27.90 31.96
CA LEU A 341 -4.63 -28.31 31.50
C LEU A 341 -5.08 -27.35 30.39
N PRO A 342 -5.47 -27.85 29.20
CA PRO A 342 -6.07 -27.03 28.17
C PRO A 342 -7.56 -26.79 28.49
N ILE A 343 -7.96 -25.52 28.64
CA ILE A 343 -9.36 -25.10 28.73
C ILE A 343 -9.51 -23.82 27.89
N ASP A 344 -10.42 -23.83 26.91
CA ASP A 344 -10.87 -22.66 26.13
C ASP A 344 -9.77 -21.77 25.51
N GLY A 345 -8.85 -22.36 24.73
CA GLY A 345 -7.88 -21.58 23.94
C GLY A 345 -6.87 -20.76 24.77
N LYS A 346 -6.71 -21.09 26.04
CA LYS A 346 -5.77 -20.43 26.97
C LYS A 346 -4.85 -21.45 27.62
N LEU A 347 -3.59 -21.10 27.75
CA LEU A 347 -2.59 -21.82 28.52
C LEU A 347 -2.63 -21.28 29.95
N LEU A 348 -2.96 -22.10 30.93
CA LEU A 348 -2.94 -21.67 32.33
C LEU A 348 -1.56 -21.93 32.94
N VAL A 349 -0.96 -20.90 33.54
CA VAL A 349 0.30 -21.01 34.28
C VAL A 349 0.09 -20.59 35.72
N VAL A 350 0.63 -21.34 36.68
CA VAL A 350 0.61 -20.95 38.09
C VAL A 350 1.81 -20.04 38.38
N LYS A 351 1.54 -18.77 38.67
CA LYS A 351 2.55 -17.77 39.09
C LYS A 351 2.28 -17.37 40.54
N ASN A 352 3.23 -17.60 41.45
CA ASN A 352 3.11 -17.27 42.87
C ASN A 352 1.82 -17.81 43.53
N GLY A 353 1.41 -19.04 43.17
CA GLY A 353 0.18 -19.67 43.69
C GLY A 353 -1.13 -19.19 43.07
N LYS A 354 -1.09 -18.33 42.04
CA LYS A 354 -2.28 -17.88 41.29
C LYS A 354 -2.27 -18.41 39.86
N LEU A 355 -3.44 -18.85 39.37
CA LEU A 355 -3.65 -19.23 37.97
C LEU A 355 -3.68 -17.98 37.09
N VAL A 356 -2.80 -17.93 36.09
CA VAL A 356 -2.72 -16.86 35.09
C VAL A 356 -3.05 -17.44 33.71
N PRO A 357 -4.09 -16.95 33.03
CA PRO A 357 -4.37 -17.33 31.66
C PRO A 357 -3.41 -16.62 30.70
N ILE A 358 -2.70 -17.39 29.90
CA ILE A 358 -1.94 -16.93 28.74
C ILE A 358 -2.78 -17.25 27.50
N PRO A 359 -3.15 -16.28 26.66
CA PRO A 359 -3.82 -16.56 25.40
C PRO A 359 -2.97 -17.53 24.57
N VAL A 360 -3.55 -18.63 24.07
CA VAL A 360 -2.91 -19.41 23.00
C VAL A 360 -3.34 -18.72 21.71
N PRO A 361 -2.42 -18.03 21.01
CA PRO A 361 -2.80 -17.33 19.79
C PRO A 361 -3.20 -18.33 18.71
N GLU A 362 -4.24 -17.98 17.95
CA GLU A 362 -4.65 -18.78 16.80
C GLU A 362 -3.55 -18.81 15.73
N PRO A 363 -3.45 -19.90 14.93
CA PRO A 363 -2.34 -20.13 13.99
C PRO A 363 -2.13 -19.05 12.92
N GLU A 364 -3.07 -18.12 12.76
CA GLU A 364 -3.20 -17.28 11.56
C GLU A 364 -2.86 -15.79 11.76
N ARG A 365 -2.54 -15.32 12.99
CA ARG A 365 -2.46 -13.86 13.25
C ARG A 365 -1.19 -13.33 13.91
N ILE A 366 -0.12 -14.11 13.99
CA ILE A 366 1.10 -13.65 14.66
C ILE A 366 2.19 -13.38 13.63
N SER A 367 2.56 -12.11 13.49
CA SER A 367 3.86 -11.79 12.89
C SER A 367 4.97 -12.44 13.73
N PRO A 368 6.03 -13.01 13.14
CA PRO A 368 7.11 -13.67 13.88
C PRO A 368 7.67 -12.85 15.06
N TRP A 369 7.63 -11.52 14.95
CA TRP A 369 8.07 -10.58 15.97
C TRP A 369 7.12 -10.43 17.16
N SER A 370 5.81 -10.52 16.97
CA SER A 370 4.85 -10.48 18.09
C SER A 370 4.91 -11.75 18.94
N ALA A 371 5.24 -12.90 18.34
CA ALA A 371 5.59 -14.12 19.07
C ALA A 371 6.90 -13.97 19.86
N LEU A 372 7.92 -13.34 19.26
CA LEU A 372 9.22 -13.12 19.89
C LEU A 372 9.13 -12.12 21.05
N LEU A 373 8.37 -11.03 20.91
CA LEU A 373 8.13 -10.02 21.96
C LEU A 373 7.34 -10.60 23.13
N GLN A 374 6.34 -11.46 22.88
CA GLN A 374 5.64 -12.16 23.94
C GLN A 374 6.55 -13.15 24.69
N TRP A 375 7.43 -13.83 23.98
CA TRP A 375 8.42 -14.73 24.57
C TRP A 375 9.53 -13.98 25.33
N ALA A 376 10.03 -12.87 24.80
CA ALA A 376 11.04 -12.02 25.43
C ALA A 376 10.50 -11.33 26.69
N ARG A 377 9.26 -10.82 26.69
CA ARG A 377 8.60 -10.30 27.90
C ARG A 377 8.47 -11.36 29.00
N PHE A 378 8.42 -12.63 28.63
CA PHE A 378 8.38 -13.75 29.59
C PHE A 378 9.76 -14.06 30.20
N ASN A 379 10.86 -13.77 29.49
CA ASN A 379 12.24 -14.02 29.96
C ASN A 379 12.91 -12.82 30.64
N VAL A 380 12.44 -11.59 30.39
CA VAL A 380 13.01 -10.35 30.97
C VAL A 380 12.55 -10.09 32.43
N LEU A 381 11.60 -10.86 32.96
CA LEU A 381 11.14 -10.79 34.36
C LEU A 381 11.65 -11.94 35.24
N ARG A 382 12.80 -12.53 34.90
CA ARG A 382 13.53 -13.46 35.77
C ARG A 382 14.40 -12.73 36.79
#